data_AF-A0A1Y3N0H1-F1
#
_entry.id   AF-A0A1Y3N0H1-F1
#
_cell.length_a   1.000
_cell.length_b   1.000
_cell.length_c   1.000
_cell.angle_alpha   90.00
_cell.angle_beta   90.00
_cell.angle_gamma   90.00
#
_symmetry.space_group_name_H-M   'P 1'
#
loop_
_entity.id
_entity.type
_entity.pdbx_description
1 polymer ?
#
loop_
_entity_poly.entity_id
_entity_poly.type
_entity_poly.pdbx_seq_one_letter_code
_entity_poly.pdbx_strand_id
1 'polypeptide(L)'
;MLPEALWALRTCKNETIKFSSFELLYGSQEKYWICKFIKQFSWVKETINNIQTANQLWKNRRNQIKRKNANYQPADLILIRIINCKMLEPYFLGPLKVVKKTI
;
A
#
# COMPACT_ATOMS: atom_id res chain seq x y z
N MET A 1 17.19 -21.35 -5.37
CA MET A 1 16.47 -21.32 -4.07
C MET A 1 15.45 -20.17 -3.93
N LEU A 2 15.00 -19.52 -5.02
CA LEU A 2 13.93 -18.51 -4.94
C LEU A 2 12.52 -19.12 -4.72
N PRO A 3 12.16 -20.25 -5.38
CA PRO A 3 10.82 -20.83 -5.22
C PRO A 3 10.52 -21.33 -3.81
N GLU A 4 11.50 -21.93 -3.14
CA GLU A 4 11.38 -22.46 -1.78
C GLU A 4 11.16 -21.35 -0.75
N ALA A 5 11.90 -20.24 -0.86
CA ALA A 5 11.72 -19.07 0.00
C ALA A 5 10.34 -18.43 -0.19
N LEU A 6 9.87 -18.32 -1.44
CA LEU A 6 8.53 -17.82 -1.75
C LEU A 6 7.42 -18.74 -1.21
N TRP A 7 7.63 -20.05 -1.29
CA TRP A 7 6.69 -21.02 -0.73
C TRP A 7 6.61 -20.88 0.80
N ALA A 8 7.77 -20.83 1.47
CA ALA A 8 7.85 -20.66 2.92
C ALA A 8 7.16 -19.36 3.38
N LEU A 9 7.36 -18.24 2.68
CA LEU A 9 6.69 -16.97 3.00
C LEU A 9 5.16 -17.05 2.83
N ARG A 10 4.67 -17.81 1.84
CA ARG A 10 3.23 -17.96 1.59
C ARG A 10 2.53 -18.82 2.64
N THR A 11 3.22 -19.83 3.16
CA THR A 11 2.68 -20.79 4.15
C THR A 11 3.00 -20.42 5.59
N CYS A 12 3.93 -19.48 5.83
CA CYS A 12 4.25 -19.02 7.17
C CYS A 12 3.05 -18.27 7.78
N LYS A 13 2.73 -18.59 9.04
CA LYS A 13 1.64 -17.96 9.77
C LYS A 13 2.12 -16.64 10.37
N ASN A 14 1.30 -15.60 10.21
CA ASN A 14 1.55 -14.34 10.88
C ASN A 14 1.10 -14.43 12.34
N GLU A 15 1.94 -14.06 13.30
CA GLU A 15 1.63 -14.13 14.74
C GLU A 15 0.40 -13.31 15.13
N THR A 16 0.17 -12.18 14.45
CA THR A 16 -0.95 -11.28 14.75
C THR A 16 -2.29 -11.81 14.23
N ILE A 17 -2.30 -12.36 13.01
CA ILE A 17 -3.52 -12.81 12.32
C ILE A 17 -3.77 -14.31 12.58
N LYS A 18 -2.76 -15.06 13.05
CA LYS A 18 -2.73 -16.52 13.24
C LYS A 18 -2.96 -17.36 11.98
N PHE A 19 -3.11 -16.72 10.82
CA PHE A 19 -3.28 -17.35 9.51
C PHE A 19 -2.12 -17.00 8.59
N SER A 20 -1.84 -17.91 7.65
CA SER A 20 -0.90 -17.67 6.54
C SER A 20 -1.58 -16.96 5.37
N SER A 21 -0.80 -16.28 4.52
CA SER A 21 -1.32 -15.63 3.32
C SER A 21 -2.00 -16.62 2.38
N PHE A 22 -1.51 -17.87 2.32
CA PHE A 22 -2.14 -18.93 1.54
C PHE A 22 -3.52 -19.33 2.07
N GLU A 23 -3.65 -19.54 3.38
CA GLU A 23 -4.95 -19.87 4.02
C GLU A 23 -6.00 -18.77 3.84
N LEU A 24 -5.58 -17.51 3.84
CA LEU A 24 -6.50 -16.37 3.60
C LEU A 24 -7.02 -16.33 2.16
N LEU A 25 -6.22 -16.76 1.18
CA LEU A 25 -6.58 -16.71 -0.23
C LEU A 25 -7.38 -17.94 -0.68
N TYR A 26 -7.02 -19.12 -0.19
CA TYR A 26 -7.57 -20.39 -0.66
C TYR A 26 -8.43 -21.13 0.38
N GLY A 27 -8.49 -20.61 1.61
CA GLY A 27 -9.19 -21.25 2.73
C GLY A 27 -8.42 -22.43 3.33
N SER A 28 -8.75 -22.78 4.57
CA SER A 28 -8.21 -23.98 5.22
C SER A 28 -8.79 -25.24 4.56
N GLN A 29 -7.90 -26.12 4.09
CA GLN A 29 -8.22 -27.34 3.33
C GLN A 29 -8.83 -28.47 4.18
N GLU A 30 -8.85 -28.34 5.52
CA GLU A 30 -9.36 -29.40 6.37
C GLU A 30 -10.90 -29.34 6.54
N LYS A 31 -11.56 -30.38 6.03
CA LYS A 31 -12.77 -31.02 6.58
C LYS A 31 -14.18 -30.40 6.45
N TYR A 32 -14.63 -29.77 5.36
CA TYR A 32 -16.08 -29.46 5.26
C TYR A 32 -16.58 -29.42 3.82
N TRP A 33 -17.22 -30.48 3.32
CA TRP A 33 -17.69 -30.51 1.92
C TRP A 33 -19.17 -30.11 1.73
N ILE A 34 -20.04 -30.22 2.74
CA ILE A 34 -21.49 -29.99 2.52
C ILE A 34 -22.03 -28.76 3.29
N CYS A 35 -21.61 -28.51 4.54
CA CYS A 35 -22.00 -27.30 5.27
C CYS A 35 -21.26 -26.02 4.83
N LYS A 36 -20.18 -26.16 4.05
CA LYS A 36 -19.29 -25.06 3.65
C LYS A 36 -19.82 -24.30 2.44
N PHE A 37 -20.58 -24.90 1.52
CA PHE A 37 -21.00 -24.22 0.29
C PHE A 37 -21.91 -23.00 0.55
N ILE A 38 -22.94 -23.16 1.38
CA ILE A 38 -23.90 -22.08 1.68
C ILE A 38 -23.25 -20.98 2.55
N LYS A 39 -22.41 -21.35 3.53
CA LYS A 39 -21.63 -20.39 4.33
C LYS A 39 -20.46 -19.76 3.55
N GLN A 40 -19.85 -20.47 2.62
CA GLN A 40 -18.80 -19.92 1.73
C GLN A 40 -19.39 -18.84 0.84
N PHE A 41 -20.60 -18.99 0.31
CA PHE A 41 -21.18 -17.93 -0.51
C PHE A 41 -21.39 -16.62 0.26
N SER A 42 -21.84 -16.68 1.52
CA SER A 42 -21.98 -15.47 2.35
C SER A 42 -20.63 -14.86 2.70
N TRP A 43 -19.67 -15.69 3.14
CA TRP A 43 -18.31 -15.24 3.48
C TRP A 43 -17.54 -14.71 2.27
N VAL A 44 -17.68 -15.34 1.10
CA VAL A 44 -17.05 -14.89 -0.15
C VAL A 44 -17.63 -13.54 -0.55
N LYS A 45 -18.95 -13.36 -0.47
CA LYS A 45 -19.60 -12.06 -0.76
C LYS A 45 -19.14 -10.97 0.22
N GLU A 46 -19.05 -11.30 1.51
CA GLU A 46 -18.56 -10.39 2.55
C GLU A 46 -17.07 -10.06 2.36
N THR A 47 -16.25 -11.04 2.00
CA THR A 47 -14.82 -10.86 1.73
C THR A 47 -14.59 -9.99 0.49
N ILE A 48 -15.37 -10.20 -0.58
CA ILE A 48 -15.34 -9.35 -1.78
C ILE A 48 -15.71 -7.91 -1.41
N ASN A 49 -16.79 -7.71 -0.64
CA ASN A 49 -17.20 -6.37 -0.18
C ASN A 49 -16.12 -5.72 0.69
N ASN A 50 -15.48 -6.47 1.59
CA ASN A 50 -14.41 -5.98 2.45
C ASN A 50 -13.16 -5.59 1.65
N ILE A 51 -12.78 -6.38 0.64
CA ILE A 51 -11.67 -6.05 -0.26
C ILE A 51 -12.00 -4.79 -1.07
N GLN A 52 -13.21 -4.68 -1.61
CA GLN A 52 -13.64 -3.51 -2.38
C GLN A 52 -13.65 -2.23 -1.52
N THR A 53 -14.24 -2.28 -0.32
CA THR A 53 -14.27 -1.15 0.62
C THR A 53 -12.86 -0.77 1.09
N ALA A 54 -12.01 -1.74 1.43
CA ALA A 54 -10.61 -1.48 1.76
C ALA A 54 -9.89 -0.78 0.60
N ASN A 55 -10.01 -1.30 -0.62
CA ASN A 55 -9.39 -0.68 -1.81
C ASN A 55 -9.87 0.77 -2.02
N GLN A 56 -11.14 1.04 -1.78
CA GLN A 56 -11.72 2.38 -1.91
C GLN A 56 -11.20 3.33 -0.81
N LEU A 57 -11.08 2.86 0.43
CA LEU A 57 -10.45 3.61 1.52
C LEU A 57 -8.97 3.93 1.23
N TRP A 58 -8.21 2.96 0.71
CA TRP A 58 -6.82 3.18 0.30
C TRP A 58 -6.69 4.16 -0.87
N LYS A 59 -7.62 4.13 -1.83
CA LYS A 59 -7.69 5.12 -2.92
C LYS A 59 -7.98 6.52 -2.37
N ASN A 60 -8.94 6.64 -1.45
CA ASN A 60 -9.28 7.91 -0.82
C ASN A 60 -8.12 8.49 0.01
N ARG A 61 -7.42 7.66 0.78
CA ARG A 61 -6.20 8.06 1.52
C ARG A 61 -5.10 8.56 0.59
N ARG A 62 -4.81 7.84 -0.50
CA ARG A 62 -3.83 8.28 -1.51
C ARG A 62 -4.22 9.62 -2.14
N ASN A 63 -5.50 9.83 -2.39
CA ASN A 63 -6.01 11.10 -2.91
C ASN A 63 -5.93 12.23 -1.88
N GLN A 64 -6.19 11.97 -0.60
CA GLN A 64 -6.03 12.94 0.48
C GLN A 64 -4.56 13.34 0.69
N ILE A 65 -3.63 12.39 0.63
CA ILE A 65 -2.19 12.66 0.71
C ILE A 65 -1.74 13.52 -0.48
N LYS A 66 -2.21 13.21 -1.70
CA LYS A 66 -1.93 14.03 -2.89
C LYS A 66 -2.50 15.46 -2.81
N ARG A 67 -3.50 15.73 -1.97
CA ARG A 67 -4.10 17.07 -1.81
C ARG A 67 -3.26 18.05 -1.00
N LYS A 68 -2.15 17.60 -0.38
CA LYS A 68 -1.12 18.50 0.18
C LYS A 68 0.00 18.81 -0.81
N ASN A 69 -0.20 18.57 -2.11
CA ASN A 69 0.70 19.11 -3.12
C ASN A 69 0.44 20.62 -3.20
N ALA A 70 1.40 21.43 -2.75
CA ALA A 70 1.36 22.86 -2.99
C ALA A 70 1.30 23.08 -4.52
N ASN A 71 0.30 23.83 -4.98
CA ASN A 71 0.17 24.22 -6.38
C ASN A 71 1.20 25.32 -6.66
N TYR A 72 2.43 24.94 -7.02
CA TYR A 72 3.47 25.89 -7.37
C TYR A 72 3.16 26.56 -8.72
N GLN A 73 3.20 27.89 -8.75
CA GLN A 73 3.10 28.68 -9.96
C GLN A 73 4.50 28.98 -10.53
N PRO A 74 4.61 29.23 -11.85
CA PRO A 74 5.84 29.76 -12.42
C PRO A 74 6.19 31.07 -11.72
N ALA A 75 7.48 31.27 -11.43
CA ALA A 75 8.04 32.37 -10.64
C ALA A 75 7.95 32.28 -9.11
N ASP A 76 7.30 31.27 -8.54
CA ASP A 76 7.35 31.02 -7.10
C ASP A 76 8.78 30.71 -6.64
N LEU A 77 9.13 31.14 -5.43
CA LEU A 77 10.38 30.80 -4.76
C LEU A 77 10.19 29.54 -3.91
N ILE A 78 11.03 28.54 -4.15
CA ILE A 78 10.99 27.26 -3.45
C ILE A 78 12.35 26.92 -2.83
N LEU A 79 12.30 26.15 -1.75
CA LEU A 79 13.47 25.51 -1.14
C LEU A 79 13.45 24.02 -1.51
N ILE A 80 14.58 23.50 -1.99
CA ILE A 80 14.73 22.09 -2.36
C ILE A 80 15.42 21.35 -1.23
N ARG A 81 14.80 20.28 -0.74
CA ARG A 81 15.40 19.42 0.29
C ARG A 81 16.57 18.63 -0.31
N ILE A 82 17.71 18.66 0.36
CA ILE A 82 18.87 17.83 0.02
C ILE A 82 18.70 16.47 0.71
N ILE A 83 18.64 15.38 -0.07
CA ILE A 83 18.43 14.02 0.45
C ILE A 83 19.70 13.49 1.15
N ASN A 84 20.86 13.76 0.56
CA ASN A 84 22.17 13.34 1.08
C ASN A 84 22.89 14.57 1.66
N CYS A 85 22.57 14.92 2.90
CA CYS A 85 23.21 16.04 3.61
C CYS A 85 24.39 15.51 4.46
N LYS A 86 25.54 16.19 4.43
CA LYS A 86 26.64 15.90 5.36
C LYS A 86 26.47 16.67 6.67
N MET A 87 27.24 16.29 7.69
CA MET A 87 27.26 17.04 8.96
C MET A 87 27.62 18.51 8.70
N LEU A 88 26.87 19.42 9.32
CA LEU A 88 27.05 20.87 9.26
C LEU A 88 26.70 21.53 7.91
N GLU A 89 26.14 20.78 6.95
CA GLU A 89 25.62 21.36 5.70
C GLU A 89 24.14 21.76 5.85
N PRO A 90 23.68 22.78 5.10
CA PRO A 90 22.28 23.19 5.11
C PRO A 90 21.39 22.10 4.51
N TYR A 91 20.27 21.82 5.16
CA TYR A 91 19.30 20.80 4.71
C TYR A 91 18.48 21.20 3.47
N PHE A 92 18.44 22.49 3.17
CA PHE A 92 17.64 23.06 2.09
C PHE A 92 18.50 23.96 1.21
N LEU A 93 18.35 23.80 -0.11
CA LEU A 93 18.96 24.66 -1.12
C LEU A 93 17.95 25.72 -1.56
N GLY A 94 18.36 26.99 -1.58
CA GLY A 94 17.60 28.08 -2.21
C GLY A 94 17.63 29.40 -1.46
N PRO A 95 16.74 30.35 -1.80
CA PRO A 95 15.52 30.17 -2.62
C PRO A 95 15.78 30.06 -4.14
N LEU A 96 15.09 29.13 -4.80
CA LEU A 96 15.15 28.92 -6.25
C LEU A 96 13.81 29.26 -6.89
N LYS A 97 13.85 29.82 -8.11
CA LYS A 97 12.65 30.20 -8.86
C LYS A 97 12.11 29.03 -9.67
N VAL A 98 10.81 28.75 -9.57
CA VAL A 98 10.13 27.75 -10.41
C VAL A 98 10.06 28.26 -11.86
N VAL A 99 10.75 27.59 -12.78
CA VAL A 99 10.65 27.83 -14.22
C VAL A 99 9.82 26.72 -14.84
N LYS A 100 8.72 27.07 -15.51
CA LYS A 100 7.89 26.10 -16.23
C LYS A 100 8.67 25.57 -17.44
N LYS A 101 8.83 24.25 -17.56
CA LYS A 101 9.40 23.64 -18.76
C LYS A 101 8.36 23.71 -19.88
N THR A 102 8.64 24.43 -20.95
CA THR A 102 7.90 24.29 -22.21
C THR A 102 8.15 22.89 -22.75
N ILE A 103 7.08 22.15 -22.99
CA ILE A 103 7.10 20.83 -23.65
C ILE A 103 6.97 21.08 -25.15
#